data_AF-A0A351IX70-F1
#
_entry.id   AF-A0A351IX70-F1
#
_cell.length_a   1.000
_cell.length_b   1.000
_cell.length_c   1.000
_cell.angle_alpha   90.00
_cell.angle_beta   90.00
_cell.angle_gamma   90.00
#
_symmetry.space_group_name_H-M   'P 1'
#
loop_
_entity.id
_entity.type
_entity.pdbx_description
1 polymer ?
#
loop_
_entity_poly.entity_id
_entity_poly.type
_entity_poly.pdbx_seq_one_letter_code
_entity_poly.pdbx_strand_id
1 'polypeptide(L)'
;MFSACMMSAPGGYADGNNSILYNGKSIEPSLIDAADTLKISRSGVLKDSFVVYHHFDVTTGISNAVILKDQRYHIVSRGPINAILARCSHRELGGETVFMHETDRLRLRDLGKTMAFSSDLVIGIATRVEKELPEGGVDKDYGDLIFKGFVGLYTPIRVEAAKAVNLCAKADIDVLLITDEFPETAFGLAKSVSIVRQEDCQRAISERDYLKIDKGLFVSDLHHYKVFSRLSSHQKQEIIRYHKDTGNIVAAVTQGLEDALPQMESDISFVQSNEPSAAVRYTADVLMRNHSFEVIPECIRCARTI
;
A
#
# COMPACT_ATOMS: atom_id res chain seq x y z
N MET A 1 -17.57 -9.69 20.36
CA MET A 1 -17.67 -8.52 19.46
C MET A 1 -16.23 -8.20 19.07
N PHE A 2 -15.85 -8.38 17.80
CA PHE A 2 -14.49 -8.13 17.34
C PHE A 2 -14.38 -6.66 16.93
N SER A 3 -13.40 -5.95 17.47
CA SER A 3 -13.15 -4.54 17.14
C SER A 3 -12.34 -4.49 15.84
N ALA A 4 -12.94 -3.95 14.78
CA ALA A 4 -12.28 -3.69 13.52
C ALA A 4 -12.54 -2.22 13.16
N CYS A 5 -11.48 -1.47 12.85
CA CYS A 5 -11.55 -0.04 12.56
C CYS A 5 -10.97 0.24 11.17
N MET A 6 -11.67 1.05 10.38
CA MET A 6 -11.24 1.50 9.05
C MET A 6 -10.85 2.98 9.10
N MET A 7 -9.68 3.33 8.55
CA MET A 7 -9.06 4.66 8.71
C MET A 7 -8.42 5.10 7.38
N SER A 8 -8.43 6.41 7.12
CA SER A 8 -7.86 6.99 5.89
C SER A 8 -6.34 7.11 6.00
N ALA A 9 -5.59 6.70 4.98
CA ALA A 9 -4.16 6.98 4.88
C ALA A 9 -3.93 8.35 4.20
N PRO A 10 -3.25 9.32 4.83
CA PRO A 10 -2.87 10.54 4.15
C PRO A 10 -1.84 10.22 3.07
N GLY A 11 -2.00 10.84 1.90
CA GLY A 11 -0.97 10.80 0.87
C GLY A 11 0.29 11.51 1.34
N GLY A 12 1.40 10.77 1.43
CA GLY A 12 2.78 11.22 1.48
C GLY A 12 3.08 12.52 2.25
N TYR A 13 3.27 12.42 3.57
CA TYR A 13 4.16 13.32 4.30
C TYR A 13 5.44 12.54 4.64
N ALA A 14 6.53 12.84 3.93
CA ALA A 14 7.85 12.35 4.29
C ALA A 14 8.46 13.34 5.29
N ASP A 15 8.19 13.12 6.58
CA ASP A 15 9.01 13.71 7.64
C ASP A 15 10.11 12.69 7.98
N GLY A 16 11.36 13.16 7.96
CA GLY A 16 12.59 12.36 8.02
C GLY A 16 12.88 11.66 9.36
N ASN A 17 11.87 11.10 10.01
CA ASN A 17 12.01 10.31 11.23
C ASN A 17 11.27 8.97 11.08
N ASN A 18 12.04 7.88 11.03
CA ASN A 18 11.66 6.50 11.39
C ASN A 18 10.29 5.97 10.90
N SER A 19 9.73 6.48 9.81
CA SER A 19 8.44 6.03 9.30
C SER A 19 8.59 4.67 8.62
N ILE A 20 7.88 3.66 9.13
CA ILE A 20 7.79 2.37 8.44
C ILE A 20 6.89 2.55 7.23
N LEU A 21 7.51 2.49 6.05
CA LEU A 21 6.84 2.43 4.76
C LEU A 21 6.40 0.99 4.50
N TYR A 22 5.12 0.80 4.19
CA TYR A 22 4.62 -0.48 3.69
C TYR A 22 4.08 -0.24 2.28
N ASN A 23 4.70 -0.88 1.29
CA ASN A 23 4.47 -0.60 -0.13
C ASN A 23 4.56 0.90 -0.48
N GLY A 24 5.53 1.62 0.09
CA GLY A 24 5.72 3.07 -0.19
C GLY A 24 4.71 4.02 0.48
N LYS A 25 3.66 3.50 1.16
CA LYS A 25 2.72 4.31 1.94
C LYS A 25 3.20 4.48 3.38
N SER A 26 3.15 5.71 3.89
CA SER A 26 3.45 6.02 5.29
C SER A 26 2.28 5.58 6.19
N ILE A 27 2.46 4.47 6.91
CA ILE A 27 1.43 3.91 7.82
C ILE A 27 1.26 4.81 9.04
N GLU A 28 2.37 5.28 9.60
CA GLU A 28 2.40 5.87 10.95
C GLU A 28 1.58 7.15 11.10
N PRO A 29 1.62 8.12 10.17
CA PRO A 29 0.78 9.31 10.25
C PRO A 29 -0.72 8.94 10.28
N SER A 30 -1.13 7.95 9.48
CA SER A 30 -2.52 7.46 9.44
C SER A 30 -2.97 6.88 10.78
N LEU A 31 -2.09 6.12 11.45
CA LEU A 31 -2.37 5.55 12.77
C LEU A 31 -2.42 6.63 13.85
N ILE A 32 -1.57 7.65 13.75
CA ILE A 32 -1.55 8.78 14.69
C ILE A 32 -2.81 9.62 14.54
N ASP A 33 -3.19 9.98 13.31
CA ASP A 33 -4.41 10.76 13.03
C ASP A 33 -5.68 10.04 13.51
N ALA A 34 -5.72 8.72 13.34
CA ALA A 34 -6.82 7.92 13.87
C ALA A 34 -6.83 7.87 15.41
N ALA A 35 -5.67 7.75 16.04
CA ALA A 35 -5.56 7.83 17.50
C ALA A 35 -6.07 9.18 18.01
N ASP A 36 -5.70 10.28 17.35
CA ASP A 36 -6.16 11.63 17.69
C ASP A 36 -7.68 11.78 17.50
N THR A 37 -8.26 11.20 16.44
CA THR A 37 -9.73 11.13 16.24
C THR A 37 -10.44 10.38 17.38
N LEU A 38 -9.81 9.33 17.90
CA LEU A 38 -10.27 8.59 19.07
C LEU A 38 -9.94 9.27 20.41
N LYS A 39 -9.35 10.48 20.37
CA LYS A 39 -8.88 11.26 21.53
C LYS A 39 -7.81 10.53 22.35
N ILE A 40 -7.05 9.66 21.71
CA ILE A 40 -5.90 8.96 22.27
C ILE A 40 -4.66 9.76 21.91
N SER A 41 -4.21 10.63 22.83
CA SER A 41 -3.02 11.45 22.55
C SER A 41 -1.74 10.62 22.66
N ARG A 42 -0.86 10.77 21.67
CA ARG A 42 0.48 10.12 21.68
C ARG A 42 1.27 10.48 22.95
N SER A 43 1.24 11.74 23.36
CA SER A 43 1.90 12.22 24.58
C SER A 43 1.33 11.59 25.85
N GLY A 44 0.02 11.32 25.89
CA GLY A 44 -0.62 10.63 27.01
C GLY A 44 -0.26 9.15 27.07
N VAL A 45 -0.24 8.46 25.92
CA VAL A 45 0.11 7.04 25.85
C VAL A 45 1.57 6.80 26.21
N LEU A 46 2.47 7.64 25.70
CA LEU A 46 3.92 7.50 25.91
C LEU A 46 4.42 8.15 27.21
N LYS A 47 3.53 8.79 27.98
CA LYS A 47 3.89 9.36 29.28
C LYS A 47 4.52 8.28 30.17
N ASP A 48 5.65 8.63 30.79
CA ASP A 48 6.40 7.77 31.71
C ASP A 48 6.79 6.40 31.10
N SER A 49 7.03 6.38 29.78
CA SER A 49 7.46 5.20 29.03
C SER A 49 8.79 5.41 28.31
N PHE A 50 9.55 4.33 28.15
CA PHE A 50 10.81 4.33 27.42
C PHE A 50 10.80 3.23 26.36
N VAL A 51 11.01 3.60 25.09
CA VAL A 51 11.21 2.61 24.03
C VAL A 51 12.59 2.00 24.22
N VAL A 52 12.65 0.71 24.53
CA VAL A 52 13.90 -0.03 24.76
C VAL A 52 14.55 -0.36 23.42
N TYR A 53 13.77 -0.92 22.49
CA TYR A 53 14.16 -1.07 21.09
C TYR A 53 12.94 -1.25 20.20
N HIS A 54 13.19 -1.01 18.91
CA HIS A 54 12.24 -1.19 17.82
C HIS A 54 12.95 -1.89 16.66
N HIS A 55 12.33 -2.91 16.09
CA HIS A 55 12.86 -3.70 14.99
C HIS A 55 11.79 -3.91 13.92
N PHE A 56 12.19 -3.82 12.65
CA PHE A 56 11.36 -4.18 11.51
C PHE A 56 12.03 -5.29 10.71
N ASP A 57 11.37 -6.43 10.64
CA ASP A 57 11.81 -7.57 9.83
C ASP A 57 11.24 -7.43 8.41
N VAL A 58 12.13 -7.13 7.47
CA VAL A 58 11.82 -6.97 6.04
C VAL A 58 11.26 -8.23 5.39
N THR A 59 11.56 -9.40 5.93
CA THR A 59 11.14 -10.71 5.37
C THR A 59 9.69 -11.00 5.73
N THR A 60 9.32 -10.77 6.99
CA THR A 60 7.97 -11.04 7.49
C THR A 60 7.04 -9.83 7.42
N GLY A 61 7.59 -8.63 7.27
CA GLY A 61 6.86 -7.36 7.32
C GLY A 61 6.39 -7.00 8.74
N ILE A 62 6.97 -7.62 9.78
CA ILE A 62 6.59 -7.39 11.18
C ILE A 62 7.47 -6.29 11.79
N SER A 63 6.82 -5.38 12.50
CA SER A 63 7.43 -4.38 13.37
C SER A 63 7.16 -4.76 14.82
N ASN A 64 8.25 -4.93 15.59
CA ASN A 64 8.23 -5.19 17.02
C ASN A 64 8.77 -3.97 17.77
N ALA A 65 8.08 -3.57 18.84
CA ALA A 65 8.54 -2.56 19.77
C ALA A 65 8.51 -3.13 21.19
N VAL A 66 9.57 -2.91 21.96
CA VAL A 66 9.60 -3.19 23.40
C VAL A 66 9.65 -1.87 24.16
N ILE A 67 8.64 -1.65 25.00
CA ILE A 67 8.42 -0.39 25.70
C ILE A 67 8.42 -0.68 27.21
N LEU A 68 9.33 -0.06 27.96
CA LEU A 68 9.31 -0.07 29.41
C LEU A 68 8.29 0.96 29.90
N LYS A 69 7.24 0.50 30.58
CA LYS A 69 6.21 1.36 31.19
C LYS A 69 5.67 0.69 32.45
N ASP A 70 5.50 1.45 33.53
CA ASP A 70 5.01 0.95 34.82
C ASP A 70 5.81 -0.26 35.35
N GLN A 71 7.15 -0.20 35.21
CA GLN A 71 8.08 -1.28 35.57
C GLN A 71 7.81 -2.63 34.87
N ARG A 72 7.14 -2.59 33.71
CA ARG A 72 6.91 -3.76 32.87
C ARG A 72 7.34 -3.50 31.44
N TYR A 73 7.74 -4.56 30.76
CA TYR A 73 8.10 -4.54 29.35
C TYR A 73 6.88 -4.91 28.52
N HIS A 74 6.37 -3.95 27.77
CA HIS A 74 5.28 -4.11 26.83
C HIS A 74 5.86 -4.39 25.45
N ILE A 75 5.65 -5.60 24.97
CA ILE A 75 5.95 -6.01 23.60
C ILE A 75 4.73 -5.68 22.76
N VAL A 76 4.92 -4.89 21.72
CA VAL A 76 3.89 -4.56 20.72
C VAL A 76 4.39 -5.05 19.37
N SER A 77 3.63 -5.94 18.76
CA SER A 77 3.90 -6.48 17.43
C SER A 77 2.79 -6.05 16.47
N ARG A 78 3.19 -5.48 15.34
CA ARG A 78 2.28 -5.09 14.25
C ARG A 78 2.79 -5.58 12.91
N GLY A 79 1.89 -5.89 11.98
CA GLY A 79 2.27 -6.35 10.64
C GLY A 79 1.14 -7.05 9.90
N PRO A 80 1.44 -7.81 8.84
CA PRO A 80 0.44 -8.57 8.10
C PRO A 80 -0.38 -9.46 9.03
N ILE A 81 -1.71 -9.47 8.86
CA ILE A 81 -2.61 -10.17 9.80
C ILE A 81 -2.25 -11.65 9.98
N ASN A 82 -1.90 -12.36 8.91
CA ASN A 82 -1.52 -13.76 8.96
C ASN A 82 -0.23 -13.97 9.76
N ALA A 83 0.73 -13.08 9.58
CA ALA A 83 2.03 -13.16 10.26
C ALA A 83 1.88 -12.89 11.76
N ILE A 84 1.03 -11.94 12.15
CA ILE A 84 0.72 -11.64 13.56
C ILE A 84 -0.10 -12.77 14.18
N LEU A 85 -1.15 -13.26 13.52
CA LEU A 85 -1.97 -14.36 14.02
C LEU A 85 -1.13 -15.60 14.29
N ALA A 86 -0.15 -15.92 13.43
CA ALA A 86 0.76 -17.06 13.62
C ALA A 86 1.55 -17.03 14.95
N ARG A 87 1.76 -15.83 15.52
CA ARG A 87 2.51 -15.62 16.78
C ARG A 87 1.61 -15.48 18.01
N CYS A 88 0.30 -15.51 17.82
CA CYS A 88 -0.65 -15.35 18.90
C CYS A 88 -1.09 -16.72 19.46
N SER A 89 -1.05 -16.86 20.78
CA SER A 89 -1.66 -17.97 21.52
C SER A 89 -3.00 -17.57 22.16
N HIS A 90 -3.20 -16.27 22.37
CA HIS A 90 -4.39 -15.71 23.00
C HIS A 90 -4.96 -14.56 22.17
N ARG A 91 -6.17 -14.14 22.49
CA ARG A 91 -6.80 -12.93 21.95
C ARG A 91 -7.53 -12.17 23.05
N GLU A 92 -7.74 -10.89 22.82
CA GLU A 92 -8.64 -10.08 23.62
C GLU A 92 -10.08 -10.24 23.12
N LEU A 93 -11.01 -10.50 24.04
CA LEU A 93 -12.44 -10.55 23.76
C LEU A 93 -13.19 -9.90 24.93
N GLY A 94 -13.82 -8.74 24.68
CA GLY A 94 -14.58 -8.04 25.72
C GLY A 94 -13.73 -7.50 26.88
N GLY A 95 -12.43 -7.24 26.63
CA GLY A 95 -11.47 -6.82 27.65
C GLY A 95 -10.78 -7.97 28.40
N GLU A 96 -11.19 -9.21 28.16
CA GLU A 96 -10.57 -10.39 28.76
C GLU A 96 -9.59 -11.06 27.79
N THR A 97 -8.53 -11.65 28.34
CA THR A 97 -7.58 -12.47 27.57
C THR A 97 -8.07 -13.91 27.55
N VAL A 98 -8.40 -14.42 26.37
CA VAL A 98 -8.88 -15.81 26.18
C VAL A 98 -7.97 -16.56 25.23
N PHE A 99 -7.90 -17.88 25.38
CA PHE A 99 -7.15 -18.73 24.46
C PHE A 99 -7.72 -18.60 23.03
N MET A 100 -6.83 -18.52 22.04
CA MET A 100 -7.24 -18.39 20.64
C MET A 100 -7.25 -19.76 19.97
N HIS A 101 -8.44 -20.33 19.80
CA HIS A 101 -8.60 -21.60 19.09
C HIS A 101 -8.35 -21.44 17.58
N GLU A 102 -8.09 -22.54 16.88
CA GLU A 102 -7.90 -22.49 15.42
C GLU A 102 -9.15 -21.98 14.67
N THR A 103 -10.35 -22.29 15.17
CA THR A 103 -11.60 -21.74 14.63
C THR A 103 -11.66 -20.22 14.73
N ASP A 104 -11.09 -19.65 15.78
CA ASP A 104 -10.98 -18.20 15.97
C ASP A 104 -9.97 -17.59 15.02
N ARG A 105 -8.81 -18.24 14.87
CA ARG A 105 -7.74 -17.83 13.95
C ARG A 105 -8.25 -17.77 12.51
N LEU A 106 -9.00 -18.80 12.08
CA LEU A 106 -9.62 -18.85 10.76
C LEU A 106 -10.63 -17.71 10.55
N ARG A 107 -11.52 -17.48 11.53
CA ARG A 107 -12.51 -16.40 11.46
C ARG A 107 -11.87 -15.02 11.38
N LEU A 108 -10.86 -14.75 12.19
CA LEU A 108 -10.12 -13.47 12.18
C LEU A 108 -9.39 -13.26 10.85
N ARG A 109 -8.79 -14.31 10.30
CA ARG A 109 -8.18 -14.26 8.97
C ARG A 109 -9.20 -13.92 7.89
N ASP A 110 -10.35 -14.56 7.90
CA ASP A 110 -11.37 -14.35 6.86
C ASP A 110 -12.02 -12.97 6.98
N LEU A 111 -12.17 -12.44 8.20
CA LEU A 111 -12.54 -11.04 8.43
C LEU A 111 -11.47 -10.07 7.91
N GLY A 112 -10.19 -10.35 8.17
CA GLY A 112 -9.08 -9.54 7.64
C GLY A 112 -9.06 -9.53 6.10
N LYS A 113 -9.31 -10.67 5.46
CA LYS A 113 -9.48 -10.76 4.00
C LYS A 113 -10.67 -9.95 3.51
N THR A 114 -11.80 -10.03 4.20
CA THR A 114 -13.00 -9.25 3.85
C THR A 114 -12.71 -7.76 3.95
N MET A 115 -12.04 -7.32 5.02
CA MET A 115 -11.64 -5.93 5.19
C MET A 115 -10.66 -5.48 4.11
N ALA A 116 -9.71 -6.31 3.71
CA ALA A 116 -8.76 -6.04 2.63
C ALA A 116 -9.43 -5.78 1.26
N PHE A 117 -10.67 -6.27 1.03
CA PHE A 117 -11.43 -5.87 -0.17
C PHE A 117 -11.90 -4.41 -0.14
N SER A 118 -12.04 -3.82 1.04
CA SER A 118 -12.53 -2.45 1.26
C SER A 118 -11.48 -1.49 1.83
N SER A 119 -10.26 -1.96 2.07
CA SER A 119 -9.14 -1.20 2.62
C SER A 119 -7.86 -1.61 1.93
N ASP A 120 -7.00 -0.66 1.58
CA ASP A 120 -5.75 -0.94 0.86
C ASP A 120 -4.77 -1.80 1.66
N LEU A 121 -4.78 -1.66 2.99
CA LEU A 121 -3.83 -2.31 3.88
C LEU A 121 -4.50 -2.71 5.19
N VAL A 122 -4.34 -3.96 5.60
CA VAL A 122 -4.81 -4.46 6.90
C VAL A 122 -3.63 -4.82 7.79
N ILE A 123 -3.55 -4.21 8.97
CA ILE A 123 -2.47 -4.39 9.93
C ILE A 123 -3.03 -5.08 11.18
N GLY A 124 -2.52 -6.28 11.47
CA GLY A 124 -2.78 -6.95 12.74
C GLY A 124 -1.94 -6.36 13.86
N ILE A 125 -2.48 -6.33 15.07
CA ILE A 125 -1.81 -5.83 16.27
C ILE A 125 -1.93 -6.88 17.37
N ALA A 126 -0.82 -7.21 18.00
CA ALA A 126 -0.77 -8.09 19.15
C ALA A 126 0.21 -7.56 20.18
N THR A 127 0.00 -7.94 21.44
CA THR A 127 0.82 -7.46 22.55
C THR A 127 1.14 -8.57 23.54
N ARG A 128 2.22 -8.41 24.28
CA ARG A 128 2.55 -9.22 25.45
C ARG A 128 3.21 -8.34 26.50
N VAL A 129 3.00 -8.65 27.78
CA VAL A 129 3.59 -7.89 28.89
C VAL A 129 4.43 -8.80 29.75
N GLU A 130 5.67 -8.42 29.99
CA GLU A 130 6.65 -9.17 30.78
C GLU A 130 7.18 -8.32 31.94
N LYS A 131 7.64 -9.00 33.00
CA LYS A 131 8.25 -8.34 34.17
C LYS A 131 9.72 -8.01 33.93
N GLU A 132 10.39 -8.82 33.13
CA GLU A 132 11.81 -8.70 32.83
C GLU A 132 11.99 -8.36 31.36
N LEU A 133 13.18 -7.85 31.01
CA LEU A 133 13.50 -7.53 29.63
C LEU A 133 13.48 -8.83 28.82
N PRO A 134 12.72 -8.91 27.71
CA PRO A 134 12.64 -10.14 26.94
C PRO A 134 14.02 -10.55 26.41
N GLU A 135 14.43 -11.79 26.71
CA GLU A 135 15.69 -12.36 26.20
C GLU A 135 15.72 -12.35 24.67
N GLY A 136 16.88 -12.23 24.02
CA GLY A 136 17.03 -12.32 22.56
C GLY A 136 17.10 -10.97 21.82
N GLY A 137 16.90 -9.85 22.52
CA GLY A 137 17.22 -8.51 22.02
C GLY A 137 16.36 -8.05 20.84
N VAL A 138 16.95 -7.18 20.01
CA VAL A 138 16.26 -6.39 18.96
C VAL A 138 15.63 -7.27 17.88
N ASP A 139 16.31 -8.36 17.49
CA ASP A 139 15.91 -9.19 16.34
C ASP A 139 15.06 -10.40 16.73
N LYS A 140 14.57 -10.44 17.98
CA LYS A 140 13.76 -11.58 18.43
C LYS A 140 12.40 -11.60 17.76
N ASP A 141 12.05 -12.78 17.28
CA ASP A 141 10.68 -13.10 16.93
C ASP A 141 9.84 -13.41 18.19
N TYR A 142 8.87 -12.55 18.51
CA TYR A 142 8.03 -12.71 19.70
C TYR A 142 6.84 -13.63 19.42
N GLY A 143 6.79 -14.76 20.12
CA GLY A 143 5.65 -15.67 20.16
C GLY A 143 4.73 -15.43 21.36
N ASP A 144 3.74 -16.31 21.55
CA ASP A 144 2.76 -16.29 22.65
C ASP A 144 2.08 -14.94 22.90
N LEU A 145 1.81 -14.21 21.81
CA LEU A 145 1.21 -12.89 21.87
C LEU A 145 -0.31 -12.99 22.14
N ILE A 146 -0.86 -11.88 22.65
CA ILE A 146 -2.30 -11.67 22.78
C ILE A 146 -2.74 -10.80 21.59
N PHE A 147 -3.52 -11.37 20.69
CA PHE A 147 -4.10 -10.64 19.57
C PHE A 147 -5.08 -9.57 20.07
N LYS A 148 -4.85 -8.31 19.72
CA LYS A 148 -5.70 -7.18 20.15
C LYS A 148 -6.73 -6.79 19.10
N GLY A 149 -6.40 -6.98 17.83
CA GLY A 149 -7.28 -6.63 16.73
C GLY A 149 -6.49 -6.35 15.47
N PHE A 150 -7.19 -5.79 14.49
CA PHE A 150 -6.58 -5.31 13.26
C PHE A 150 -7.23 -4.00 12.82
N VAL A 151 -6.46 -3.21 12.09
CA VAL A 151 -6.88 -1.94 11.52
C VAL A 151 -6.77 -2.00 10.00
N GLY A 152 -7.81 -1.53 9.32
CA GLY A 152 -7.81 -1.34 7.87
C GLY A 152 -7.47 0.11 7.54
N LEU A 153 -6.40 0.33 6.81
CA LEU A 153 -6.06 1.60 6.21
C LEU A 153 -6.57 1.62 4.77
N TYR A 154 -7.38 2.61 4.42
CA TYR A 154 -7.83 2.85 3.05
C TYR A 154 -7.22 4.16 2.55
N THR A 155 -6.75 4.21 1.30
CA THR A 155 -6.48 5.49 0.65
C THR A 155 -7.80 5.97 0.06
N PRO A 156 -8.28 7.18 0.41
CA PRO A 156 -9.48 7.71 -0.21
C PRO A 156 -9.25 7.79 -1.70
N ILE A 157 -10.12 7.13 -2.46
CA ILE A 157 -10.11 7.18 -3.91
C ILE A 157 -10.44 8.62 -4.28
N ARG A 158 -9.50 9.29 -4.95
CA ARG A 158 -9.72 10.64 -5.45
C ARG A 158 -10.83 10.57 -6.51
N VAL A 159 -12.01 11.09 -6.19
CA VAL A 159 -13.17 11.14 -7.11
C VAL A 159 -12.76 11.81 -8.43
N GLU A 160 -11.83 12.75 -8.32
CA GLU A 160 -11.10 13.43 -9.36
C GLU A 160 -10.44 12.45 -10.36
N ALA A 161 -9.75 11.43 -9.86
CA ALA A 161 -9.08 10.44 -10.70
C ALA A 161 -10.09 9.59 -11.48
N ALA A 162 -11.21 9.18 -10.85
CA ALA A 162 -12.25 8.44 -11.54
C ALA A 162 -12.90 9.26 -12.68
N LYS A 163 -13.13 10.56 -12.47
CA LYS A 163 -13.62 11.46 -13.53
C LYS A 163 -12.65 11.55 -14.69
N ALA A 164 -11.36 11.72 -14.38
CA ALA A 164 -10.31 11.84 -15.37
C ALA A 164 -10.10 10.55 -16.20
N VAL A 165 -10.12 9.38 -15.55
CA VAL A 165 -10.10 8.07 -16.26
C VAL A 165 -11.28 7.95 -17.21
N ASN A 166 -12.48 8.35 -16.78
CA ASN A 166 -13.66 8.33 -17.63
C ASN A 166 -13.57 9.31 -18.81
N LEU A 167 -12.94 10.48 -18.64
CA LEU A 167 -12.68 11.41 -19.73
C LEU A 167 -11.69 10.83 -20.74
N CYS A 168 -10.60 10.21 -20.27
CA CYS A 168 -9.67 9.48 -21.13
C CYS A 168 -10.39 8.40 -21.94
N ALA A 169 -11.20 7.56 -21.27
CA ALA A 169 -11.93 6.49 -21.93
C ALA A 169 -12.93 7.00 -22.98
N LYS A 170 -13.59 8.16 -22.74
CA LYS A 170 -14.47 8.81 -23.73
C LYS A 170 -13.72 9.36 -24.95
N ALA A 171 -12.41 9.55 -24.83
CA ALA A 171 -11.54 10.06 -25.88
C ALA A 171 -10.73 8.93 -26.56
N ASP A 172 -11.15 7.67 -26.36
CA ASP A 172 -10.49 6.44 -26.79
C ASP A 172 -9.03 6.32 -26.33
N ILE A 173 -8.76 6.78 -25.10
CA ILE A 173 -7.47 6.66 -24.44
C ILE A 173 -7.56 5.57 -23.37
N ASP A 174 -6.79 4.50 -23.58
CA ASP A 174 -6.67 3.42 -22.61
C ASP A 174 -5.81 3.84 -21.41
N VAL A 175 -6.35 3.65 -20.20
CA VAL A 175 -5.64 3.89 -18.95
C VAL A 175 -5.28 2.55 -18.31
N LEU A 176 -4.01 2.42 -17.91
CA LEU A 176 -3.46 1.24 -17.25
C LEU A 176 -2.97 1.60 -15.85
N LEU A 177 -3.09 0.69 -14.89
CA LEU A 177 -2.54 0.85 -13.55
C LEU A 177 -1.28 0.01 -13.39
N ILE A 178 -0.14 0.66 -13.14
CA ILE A 178 1.09 0.00 -12.68
C ILE A 178 1.34 0.44 -11.24
N THR A 179 1.46 -0.51 -10.31
CA THR A 179 1.57 -0.21 -8.88
C THR A 179 2.39 -1.26 -8.13
N ASP A 180 2.98 -0.87 -7.00
CA ASP A 180 3.70 -1.79 -6.11
C ASP A 180 2.76 -2.41 -5.05
N GLU A 181 1.46 -2.14 -5.13
CA GLU A 181 0.46 -2.76 -4.27
C GLU A 181 0.24 -4.24 -4.60
N PHE A 182 -0.28 -4.98 -3.61
CA PHE A 182 -0.68 -6.38 -3.82
C PHE A 182 -1.79 -6.50 -4.88
N PRO A 183 -1.86 -7.61 -5.64
CA PRO A 183 -2.80 -7.75 -6.76
C PRO A 183 -4.26 -7.47 -6.40
N GLU A 184 -4.71 -7.91 -5.23
CA GLU A 184 -6.07 -7.71 -4.74
C GLU A 184 -6.37 -6.23 -4.49
N THR A 185 -5.44 -5.53 -3.83
CA THR A 185 -5.51 -4.09 -3.58
C THR A 185 -5.46 -3.29 -4.88
N ALA A 186 -4.52 -3.62 -5.77
CA ALA A 186 -4.36 -2.97 -7.07
C ALA A 186 -5.64 -3.11 -7.92
N PHE A 187 -6.25 -4.28 -7.92
CA PHE A 187 -7.50 -4.52 -8.63
C PHE A 187 -8.67 -3.74 -8.00
N GLY A 188 -8.76 -3.71 -6.66
CA GLY A 188 -9.74 -2.89 -5.94
C GLY A 188 -9.63 -1.42 -6.31
N LEU A 189 -8.41 -0.88 -6.32
CA LEU A 189 -8.12 0.50 -6.73
C LEU A 189 -8.55 0.74 -8.18
N ALA A 190 -8.10 -0.10 -9.12
CA ALA A 190 -8.42 0.06 -10.54
C ALA A 190 -9.92 0.02 -10.81
N LYS A 191 -10.66 -0.88 -10.14
CA LYS A 191 -12.12 -0.95 -10.23
C LYS A 191 -12.77 0.33 -9.69
N SER A 192 -12.28 0.84 -8.58
CA SER A 192 -12.84 2.03 -7.94
C SER A 192 -12.71 3.32 -8.75
N VAL A 193 -11.66 3.42 -9.58
CA VAL A 193 -11.45 4.54 -10.50
C VAL A 193 -11.94 4.25 -11.93
N SER A 194 -12.66 3.14 -12.13
CA SER A 194 -13.20 2.73 -13.43
C SER A 194 -12.15 2.42 -14.51
N ILE A 195 -10.92 2.07 -14.12
CA ILE A 195 -9.91 1.50 -15.04
C ILE A 195 -10.33 0.09 -15.45
N VAL A 196 -10.86 -0.70 -14.50
CA VAL A 196 -11.46 -2.01 -14.76
C VAL A 196 -12.97 -1.90 -14.61
N ARG A 197 -13.72 -2.28 -15.64
CA ARG A 197 -15.19 -2.31 -15.65
C ARG A 197 -15.70 -3.71 -15.29
N GLN A 198 -16.96 -3.82 -14.85
CA GLN A 198 -17.54 -5.10 -14.41
C GLN A 198 -17.55 -6.19 -15.50
N GLU A 199 -17.50 -5.78 -16.75
CA GLU A 199 -17.56 -6.61 -17.96
C GLU A 199 -16.16 -7.03 -18.43
N ASP A 200 -15.11 -6.42 -17.89
CA ASP A 200 -13.72 -6.75 -18.22
C ASP A 200 -13.35 -8.05 -17.51
N CYS A 201 -13.28 -9.14 -18.27
CA CYS A 201 -12.75 -10.39 -17.78
C CYS A 201 -11.29 -10.20 -17.36
N GLN A 202 -11.09 -10.19 -16.03
CA GLN A 202 -9.85 -10.39 -15.27
C GLN A 202 -8.57 -10.37 -16.09
N ARG A 203 -7.67 -9.42 -15.82
CA ARG A 203 -6.22 -9.61 -15.97
C ARG A 203 -5.48 -8.49 -15.23
N ALA A 204 -5.55 -8.56 -13.90
CA ALA A 204 -4.44 -8.06 -13.10
C ALA A 204 -3.30 -9.09 -13.23
N ILE A 205 -2.08 -8.63 -13.43
CA ILE A 205 -0.90 -9.49 -13.52
C ILE A 205 0.07 -9.12 -12.40
N SER A 206 0.43 -10.11 -11.60
CA SER A 206 1.50 -9.98 -10.60
C SER A 206 2.86 -10.29 -11.24
N GLU A 207 3.94 -9.87 -10.59
CA GLU A 207 5.30 -10.27 -10.99
C GLU A 207 5.44 -11.80 -11.19
N ARG A 208 4.86 -12.58 -10.27
CA ARG A 208 4.92 -14.05 -10.33
C ARG A 208 4.24 -14.60 -11.58
N ASP A 209 3.14 -13.99 -12.00
CA ASP A 209 2.40 -14.40 -13.19
C ASP A 209 3.13 -13.94 -14.45
N TYR A 210 3.66 -12.71 -14.45
CA TYR A 210 4.46 -12.15 -15.54
C TYR A 210 5.69 -12.98 -15.90
N LEU A 211 6.32 -13.59 -14.90
CA LEU A 211 7.48 -14.48 -15.09
C LEU A 211 7.12 -15.86 -15.68
N LYS A 212 5.86 -16.28 -15.57
CA LYS A 212 5.40 -17.61 -16.02
C LYS A 212 4.71 -17.60 -17.37
N ILE A 213 4.19 -16.45 -17.78
CA ILE A 213 3.46 -16.32 -19.04
C ILE A 213 4.46 -16.28 -20.21
N ASP A 214 4.12 -17.00 -21.28
CA ASP A 214 4.86 -16.92 -22.54
C ASP A 214 4.79 -15.51 -23.11
N LYS A 215 5.94 -14.94 -23.50
CA LYS A 215 6.01 -13.54 -23.93
C LYS A 215 5.25 -13.28 -25.23
N GLY A 216 5.17 -14.25 -26.14
CA GLY A 216 4.40 -14.11 -27.37
C GLY A 216 2.90 -14.02 -27.09
N LEU A 217 2.38 -14.92 -26.23
CA LEU A 217 0.99 -14.89 -25.78
C LEU A 217 0.67 -13.65 -24.95
N PHE A 218 1.62 -13.19 -24.13
CA PHE A 218 1.45 -11.97 -23.35
C PHE A 218 1.26 -10.75 -24.26
N VAL A 219 2.07 -10.62 -25.31
CA VAL A 219 1.98 -9.49 -26.24
C VAL A 219 0.69 -9.56 -27.08
N SER A 220 0.25 -10.74 -27.52
CA SER A 220 -1.02 -10.87 -28.25
C SER A 220 -2.22 -10.42 -27.42
N ASP A 221 -2.18 -10.72 -26.12
CA ASP A 221 -3.28 -10.44 -25.19
C ASP A 221 -3.08 -9.12 -24.42
N LEU A 222 -2.05 -8.33 -24.76
CA LEU A 222 -1.60 -7.18 -23.96
C LEU A 222 -2.73 -6.19 -23.63
N HIS A 223 -3.60 -5.93 -24.59
CA HIS A 223 -4.75 -5.02 -24.46
C HIS A 223 -5.79 -5.46 -23.42
N HIS A 224 -5.81 -6.74 -23.02
CA HIS A 224 -6.66 -7.26 -21.97
C HIS A 224 -6.11 -7.04 -20.55
N TYR A 225 -4.81 -6.73 -20.41
CA TYR A 225 -4.19 -6.48 -19.11
C TYR A 225 -4.29 -5.00 -18.75
N LYS A 226 -5.04 -4.67 -17.69
CA LYS A 226 -5.24 -3.28 -17.23
C LYS A 226 -4.53 -2.95 -15.92
N VAL A 227 -4.08 -3.97 -15.17
CA VAL A 227 -3.47 -3.79 -13.84
C VAL A 227 -2.19 -4.61 -13.73
N PHE A 228 -1.11 -3.97 -13.33
CA PHE A 228 0.22 -4.55 -13.18
C PHE A 228 0.71 -4.29 -11.75
N SER A 229 1.01 -5.35 -11.01
CA SER A 229 1.27 -5.31 -9.57
C SER A 229 2.66 -5.85 -9.23
N ARG A 230 3.40 -5.08 -8.41
CA ARG A 230 4.73 -5.41 -7.86
C ARG A 230 5.78 -5.77 -8.90
N LEU A 231 5.72 -5.16 -10.07
CA LEU A 231 6.71 -5.35 -11.12
C LEU A 231 8.02 -4.63 -10.79
N SER A 232 9.16 -5.23 -11.14
CA SER A 232 10.44 -4.54 -11.06
C SER A 232 10.52 -3.38 -12.08
N SER A 233 11.39 -2.39 -11.86
CA SER A 233 11.52 -1.24 -12.78
C SER A 233 11.81 -1.66 -14.24
N HIS A 234 12.60 -2.72 -14.43
CA HIS A 234 12.85 -3.29 -15.77
C HIS A 234 11.57 -3.90 -16.38
N GLN A 235 10.77 -4.62 -15.58
CA GLN A 235 9.51 -5.18 -16.06
C GLN A 235 8.52 -4.08 -16.41
N LYS A 236 8.40 -3.03 -15.58
CA LYS A 236 7.57 -1.84 -15.88
C LYS A 236 7.98 -1.21 -17.22
N GLN A 237 9.29 -1.11 -17.49
CA GLN A 237 9.82 -0.64 -18.77
C GLN A 237 9.41 -1.54 -19.93
N GLU A 238 9.54 -2.86 -19.80
CA GLU A 238 9.13 -3.82 -20.84
C GLU A 238 7.66 -3.68 -21.21
N ILE A 239 6.78 -3.46 -20.22
CA ILE A 239 5.34 -3.27 -20.46
C ILE A 239 5.09 -2.04 -21.32
N ILE A 240 5.74 -0.91 -21.00
CA ILE A 240 5.64 0.31 -21.81
C ILE A 240 6.12 0.04 -23.23
N ARG A 241 7.28 -0.63 -23.38
CA ARG A 241 7.82 -0.98 -24.69
C ARG A 241 6.87 -1.84 -25.50
N TYR A 242 6.26 -2.87 -24.90
CA TYR A 242 5.29 -3.71 -25.62
C TYR A 242 4.07 -2.92 -26.10
N HIS A 243 3.56 -1.99 -25.31
CA HIS A 243 2.47 -1.12 -25.76
C HIS A 243 2.91 -0.22 -26.92
N LYS A 244 4.13 0.32 -26.90
CA LYS A 244 4.70 1.10 -28.00
C LYS A 244 4.91 0.28 -29.27
N ASP A 245 5.43 -0.93 -29.14
CA ASP A 245 5.69 -1.85 -30.26
C ASP A 245 4.39 -2.24 -31.00
N THR A 246 3.24 -2.15 -30.34
CA THR A 246 1.91 -2.33 -30.96
C THR A 246 1.37 -1.08 -31.66
N GLY A 247 2.17 -0.01 -31.79
CA GLY A 247 1.83 1.23 -32.50
C GLY A 247 1.13 2.29 -31.65
N ASN A 248 1.03 2.08 -30.32
CA ASN A 248 0.43 3.07 -29.42
C ASN A 248 1.44 4.15 -29.03
N ILE A 249 0.94 5.38 -28.84
CA ILE A 249 1.68 6.44 -28.15
C ILE A 249 1.44 6.27 -26.66
N VAL A 250 2.50 6.09 -25.88
CA VAL A 250 2.40 5.76 -24.45
C VAL A 250 2.85 6.94 -23.60
N ALA A 251 1.95 7.39 -22.73
CA ALA A 251 2.25 8.35 -21.68
C ALA A 251 2.48 7.63 -20.34
N ALA A 252 3.58 7.92 -19.65
CA ALA A 252 3.81 7.44 -18.29
C ALA A 252 3.57 8.55 -17.26
N VAL A 253 2.90 8.22 -16.15
CA VAL A 253 2.70 9.12 -15.02
C VAL A 253 3.45 8.56 -13.83
N THR A 254 4.41 9.30 -13.28
CA THR A 254 5.27 8.84 -12.19
C THR A 254 5.31 9.86 -11.05
N GLN A 255 5.77 9.43 -9.88
CA GLN A 255 5.90 10.29 -8.69
C GLN A 255 7.36 10.66 -8.38
N GLY A 256 8.34 9.96 -8.97
CA GLY A 256 9.76 10.20 -8.68
C GLY A 256 10.72 9.38 -9.53
N LEU A 257 11.99 9.34 -9.09
CA LEU A 257 13.09 8.67 -9.80
C LEU A 257 13.02 7.14 -9.78
N GLU A 258 12.24 6.56 -8.87
CA GLU A 258 12.03 5.11 -8.77
C GLU A 258 11.45 4.50 -10.06
N ASP A 259 10.74 5.31 -10.84
CA ASP A 259 10.17 4.96 -12.13
C ASP A 259 10.91 5.65 -13.31
N ALA A 260 12.19 5.99 -13.14
CA ALA A 260 12.97 6.65 -14.20
C ALA A 260 13.09 5.81 -15.48
N LEU A 261 13.24 4.49 -15.38
CA LEU A 261 13.32 3.60 -16.54
C LEU A 261 12.00 3.58 -17.34
N PRO A 262 10.83 3.31 -16.71
CA PRO A 262 9.52 3.49 -17.35
C PRO A 262 9.33 4.87 -17.98
N GLN A 263 9.73 5.93 -17.26
CA GLN A 263 9.64 7.31 -17.74
C GLN A 263 10.44 7.50 -19.04
N MET A 264 11.70 7.06 -19.08
CA MET A 264 12.56 7.21 -20.27
C MET A 264 12.08 6.39 -21.47
N GLU A 265 11.36 5.29 -21.25
CA GLU A 265 10.81 4.46 -22.32
C GLU A 265 9.53 5.03 -22.93
N SER A 266 8.74 5.77 -22.13
CA SER A 266 7.49 6.38 -22.60
C SER A 266 7.71 7.47 -23.65
N ASP A 267 6.71 7.75 -24.48
CA ASP A 267 6.77 8.84 -25.46
C ASP A 267 6.58 10.22 -24.81
N ILE A 268 5.88 10.25 -23.67
CA ILE A 268 5.73 11.43 -22.84
C ILE A 268 5.62 11.05 -21.38
N SER A 269 6.37 11.75 -20.54
CA SER A 269 6.40 11.52 -19.11
C SER A 269 5.80 12.69 -18.33
N PHE A 270 4.83 12.36 -17.47
CA PHE A 270 4.23 13.27 -16.51
C PHE A 270 4.77 12.94 -15.12
N VAL A 271 5.39 13.91 -14.45
CA VAL A 271 5.85 13.70 -13.06
C VAL A 271 5.05 14.54 -12.09
N GLN A 272 4.45 13.86 -11.11
CA GLN A 272 3.66 14.46 -10.05
C GLN A 272 4.53 14.73 -8.83
N SER A 273 4.97 15.98 -8.65
CA SER A 273 5.78 16.35 -7.50
C SER A 273 5.58 17.82 -7.13
N ASN A 274 5.25 18.08 -5.86
CA ASN A 274 5.24 19.43 -5.29
C ASN A 274 6.64 20.05 -5.27
N GLU A 275 7.66 19.24 -4.95
CA GLU A 275 9.06 19.65 -4.82
C GLU A 275 9.98 18.68 -5.58
N PRO A 276 9.96 18.68 -6.93
CA PRO A 276 10.75 17.72 -7.71
C PRO A 276 12.24 17.88 -7.43
N SER A 277 12.99 16.78 -7.37
CA SER A 277 14.46 16.85 -7.30
C SER A 277 15.02 17.43 -8.60
N ALA A 278 16.28 17.88 -8.59
CA ALA A 278 16.92 18.37 -9.80
C ALA A 278 16.92 17.31 -10.91
N ALA A 279 17.22 16.05 -10.57
CA ALA A 279 17.20 14.94 -11.51
C ALA A 279 15.80 14.73 -12.13
N VAL A 280 14.73 14.74 -11.33
CA VAL A 280 13.35 14.61 -11.82
C VAL A 280 12.99 15.73 -12.79
N ARG A 281 13.41 16.97 -12.51
CA ARG A 281 13.15 18.09 -13.41
C ARG A 281 13.84 17.97 -14.77
N TYR A 282 14.97 17.28 -14.84
CA TYR A 282 15.69 17.05 -16.09
C TYR A 282 15.16 15.87 -16.89
N THR A 283 14.47 14.92 -16.26
CA THR A 283 13.95 13.72 -16.93
C THR A 283 12.46 13.80 -17.28
N ALA A 284 11.72 14.76 -16.71
CA ALA A 284 10.29 14.94 -16.94
C ALA A 284 9.98 15.81 -18.17
N ASP A 285 9.09 15.35 -19.03
CA ASP A 285 8.54 16.16 -20.13
C ASP A 285 7.50 17.16 -19.60
N VAL A 286 6.65 16.70 -18.67
CA VAL A 286 5.62 17.52 -18.04
C VAL A 286 5.70 17.41 -16.52
N LEU A 287 5.96 18.54 -15.86
CA LEU A 287 5.95 18.64 -14.39
C LEU A 287 4.57 19.08 -13.89
N MET A 288 3.90 18.21 -13.15
CA MET A 288 2.61 18.48 -12.53
C MET A 288 2.81 18.98 -11.10
N ARG A 289 2.70 20.29 -10.91
CA ARG A 289 2.78 20.93 -9.58
C ARG A 289 1.61 20.60 -8.66
N ASN A 290 0.49 20.17 -9.23
CA ASN A 290 -0.68 19.73 -8.49
C ASN A 290 -0.78 18.21 -8.66
N HIS A 291 -0.84 17.45 -7.57
CA HIS A 291 -0.95 15.99 -7.58
C HIS A 291 -2.32 15.46 -8.07
N SER A 292 -2.96 16.09 -9.06
CA SER A 292 -4.26 15.64 -9.58
C SER A 292 -4.13 15.07 -10.98
N PHE A 293 -4.52 13.80 -11.15
CA PHE A 293 -4.63 13.12 -12.45
C PHE A 293 -5.60 13.83 -13.41
N GLU A 294 -6.47 14.72 -12.91
CA GLU A 294 -7.40 15.53 -13.72
C GLU A 294 -6.74 16.46 -14.73
N VAL A 295 -5.48 16.84 -14.50
CA VAL A 295 -4.77 17.74 -15.40
C VAL A 295 -4.43 17.05 -16.72
N ILE A 296 -4.28 15.71 -16.72
CA ILE A 296 -3.82 14.96 -17.89
C ILE A 296 -4.84 15.00 -19.04
N PRO A 297 -6.13 14.66 -18.85
CA PRO A 297 -7.13 14.81 -19.91
C PRO A 297 -7.16 16.21 -20.51
N GLU A 298 -7.03 17.25 -19.68
CA GLU A 298 -7.04 18.64 -20.11
C GLU A 298 -5.80 19.01 -20.92
N CYS A 299 -4.61 18.56 -20.50
CA CYS A 299 -3.38 18.70 -21.28
C CYS A 299 -3.51 18.05 -22.66
N ILE A 300 -4.04 16.82 -22.72
CA ILE A 300 -4.25 16.11 -24.00
C ILE A 300 -5.27 16.84 -24.87
N ARG A 301 -6.36 17.33 -24.28
CA ARG A 301 -7.38 18.11 -24.99
C ARG A 301 -6.76 19.37 -25.62
N CYS A 302 -5.98 20.12 -24.86
CA CYS A 302 -5.27 21.30 -25.36
C CYS A 302 -4.31 20.95 -26.50
N ALA A 303 -3.51 19.88 -26.34
CA ALA A 303 -2.57 19.44 -27.37
C ALA A 303 -3.25 19.02 -28.68
N ARG A 304 -4.43 18.41 -28.62
CA ARG A 304 -5.24 18.02 -29.80
C ARG A 304 -5.91 19.22 -30.51
N THR A 305 -5.97 20.38 -29.86
CA THR A 305 -6.65 21.58 -30.41
C THR A 305 -5.69 22.49 -31.21
N ILE A 306 -4.38 22.31 -31.03
CA ILE A 306 -3.31 23.07 -31.69
C ILE A 306 -2.95 22.39 -33.01
#